data_AF-A0A1F9HZF2-F1
#
_entry.id   AF-A0A1F9HZF2-F1
#
_cell.length_a   1.000
_cell.length_b   1.000
_cell.length_c   1.000
_cell.angle_alpha   90.00
_cell.angle_beta   90.00
_cell.angle_gamma   90.00
#
_symmetry.space_group_name_H-M   'P 1'
#
loop_
_entity.id
_entity.type
_entity.pdbx_description
1 polymer ?
#
loop_
_entity_poly.entity_id
_entity_poly.type
_entity_poly.pdbx_seq_one_letter_code
_entity_poly.pdbx_strand_id
1 'polypeptide(L)' 'MKRTTVFADEDMLRKLREIAKRENTSLSEVTRKALVEYVSRRRPRRARLSLVGVGRSGRKDIAEHSEELLGKGFGR' A
#
# COMPACT_ATOMS: atom_id res chain seq x y z
N MET A 1 12.82 1.72 -14.64
CA MET A 1 12.66 2.89 -13.74
C MET A 1 12.84 4.18 -14.54
N LYS A 2 12.36 5.33 -14.07
CA LYS A 2 12.58 6.65 -14.70
C LYS A 2 13.64 7.43 -13.90
N ARG A 3 14.56 8.13 -14.58
CA ARG A 3 15.56 8.99 -13.94
C ARG A 3 14.91 10.30 -13.51
N THR A 4 15.18 10.72 -12.28
CA THR A 4 14.70 11.99 -11.71
C THR A 4 15.86 12.67 -11.01
N THR A 5 15.98 13.98 -11.16
CA THR A 5 16.96 14.80 -10.44
C THR A 5 16.29 15.39 -9.21
N VAL A 6 16.93 15.28 -8.05
CA VAL A 6 16.45 15.85 -6.79
C VAL A 6 17.56 16.71 -6.18
N PHE A 7 17.19 17.82 -5.57
CA PHE A 7 18.11 18.60 -4.74
C PHE A 7 18.19 17.97 -3.35
N ALA A 8 19.40 17.89 -2.79
CA ALA A 8 19.66 17.40 -1.45
C ALA A 8 20.90 18.10 -0.89
N ASP A 9 20.90 18.33 0.42
CA ASP A 9 22.05 18.92 1.10
C ASP A 9 23.29 18.02 0.97
N GLU A 10 24.46 18.63 0.96
CA GLU A 10 25.72 17.91 0.77
C GLU A 10 25.95 16.87 1.89
N ASP A 11 25.59 17.21 3.14
CA ASP A 11 25.65 16.28 4.27
C ASP A 11 24.72 15.09 4.11
N MET A 12 23.55 15.29 3.50
CA MET A 12 22.62 14.21 3.22
C MET A 12 23.21 13.25 2.19
N LEU A 13 23.78 13.80 1.11
CA LEU A 13 24.44 13.00 0.08
C LEU A 13 25.66 12.24 0.64
N ARG A 14 26.44 12.86 1.53
CA ARG A 14 27.54 12.19 2.26
C ARG A 14 27.03 10.98 3.04
N LYS A 15 26.00 11.17 3.87
CA LYS A 15 25.40 10.09 4.68
C LYS A 15 24.85 8.95 3.83
N LEU A 16 24.15 9.26 2.74
CA LEU A 16 23.61 8.25 1.83
C LEU A 16 24.72 7.44 1.12
N ARG A 17 25.84 8.07 0.77
CA ARG A 17 27.00 7.37 0.19
C ARG A 17 27.65 6.42 1.20
N GLU A 18 27.76 6.83 2.46
CA GLU A 18 28.29 5.95 3.51
C GLU A 18 27.39 4.75 3.76
N ILE A 19 26.07 4.92 3.73
CA ILE A 19 25.11 3.80 3.80
C ILE A 19 25.29 2.88 2.59
N ALA A 20 25.38 3.44 1.38
CA ALA A 20 25.56 2.65 0.16
C ALA A 20 26.84 1.80 0.20
N LYS A 21 27.95 2.36 0.71
CA LYS A 21 29.20 1.62 0.93
C LYS A 21 29.02 0.49 1.94
N ARG A 22 28.41 0.76 3.09
CA ARG A 22 28.17 -0.25 4.15
C ARG A 22 27.27 -1.39 3.68
N GLU A 23 26.26 -1.09 2.87
CA GLU A 23 25.34 -2.07 2.29
C GLU A 23 25.85 -2.73 1.01
N ASN A 24 27.05 -2.38 0.53
CA ASN A 24 27.61 -2.81 -0.75
C ASN A 24 26.62 -2.65 -1.92
N THR A 25 25.98 -1.49 -2.01
CA THR A 25 24.96 -1.17 -3.02
C THR A 25 25.16 0.23 -3.60
N SER A 26 24.33 0.63 -4.55
CA SER A 26 24.42 1.95 -5.20
C SER A 26 23.67 3.02 -4.41
N LEU A 27 24.10 4.28 -4.53
CA LEU A 27 23.38 5.44 -3.99
C LEU A 27 21.93 5.52 -4.49
N SER A 28 21.70 5.12 -5.74
CA SER A 28 20.37 5.08 -6.35
C SER A 28 19.47 4.04 -5.67
N GLU A 29 20.00 2.87 -5.32
CA GLU A 29 19.23 1.85 -4.60
C GLU A 29 18.92 2.27 -3.16
N VAL A 30 19.86 2.87 -2.44
CA VAL A 30 19.60 3.43 -1.10
C VAL A 30 18.52 4.51 -1.17
N THR A 31 18.66 5.46 -2.10
CA THR A 31 17.67 6.53 -2.31
C THR A 31 16.29 5.94 -2.66
N ARG A 32 16.26 4.93 -3.54
CA ARG A 32 15.03 4.24 -3.91
C ARG A 32 14.38 3.56 -2.70
N LYS A 33 15.14 2.80 -1.90
CA LYS A 33 14.62 2.14 -0.69
C LYS A 33 13.98 3.17 0.25
N ALA A 34 14.67 4.29 0.50
CA ALA A 34 14.16 5.38 1.34
C ALA A 34 12.86 5.99 0.80
N LEU A 35 12.78 6.24 -0.51
CA LEU A 35 11.56 6.75 -1.15
C LEU A 35 10.39 5.74 -1.06
N VAL A 36 10.66 4.45 -1.28
CA VAL A 36 9.64 3.39 -1.15
C VAL A 36 9.11 3.31 0.27
N GLU A 37 9.99 3.36 1.27
CA GLU A 37 9.63 3.35 2.68
C GLU A 37 8.80 4.58 3.07
N TYR A 38 9.24 5.77 2.65
CA TYR A 38 8.53 7.03 2.87
C TYR A 38 7.11 7.00 2.28
N VAL A 39 6.97 6.56 1.02
CA VAL A 39 5.67 6.42 0.37
C VAL A 39 4.83 5.37 1.08
N SER A 40 5.40 4.24 1.50
CA SER A 40 4.65 3.17 2.16
C SER A 40 4.11 3.58 3.53
N ARG A 41 4.88 4.38 4.28
CA ARG A 41 4.44 4.95 5.57
C ARG A 41 3.34 5.99 5.41
N ARG A 42 3.38 6.78 4.33
CA ARG A 42 2.43 7.88 4.07
C ARG A 42 1.23 7.49 3.24
N ARG A 43 1.29 6.38 2.53
CA ARG A 43 0.12 5.83 1.87
C ARG A 43 -0.88 5.57 2.99
N PRO A 44 -2.06 6.23 3.01
CA PRO A 44 -3.09 5.83 3.94
C PRO A 44 -3.23 4.33 3.79
N ARG A 45 -3.18 3.56 4.89
CA ARG A 45 -3.59 2.15 4.86
C ARG A 45 -4.87 2.21 4.06
N ARG A 46 -4.87 1.68 2.82
CA ARG A 46 -6.11 1.53 2.05
C ARG A 46 -7.05 0.98 3.09
N ALA A 47 -8.09 1.73 3.44
CA ALA A 47 -9.03 1.27 4.42
C ALA A 47 -9.46 -0.07 3.84
N ARG A 48 -8.92 -1.16 4.38
CA ARG A 48 -9.53 -2.46 4.24
C ARG A 48 -10.86 -2.14 4.85
N LEU A 49 -11.87 -1.89 4.01
CA LEU A 49 -13.22 -1.64 4.45
C LEU A 49 -13.43 -2.70 5.50
N SER A 50 -13.56 -2.28 6.76
CA SER A 50 -13.41 -3.18 7.93
C SER A 50 -14.42 -4.32 7.91
N LEU A 51 -15.39 -4.23 6.98
CA LEU A 51 -16.54 -5.08 6.76
C LEU A 51 -16.35 -6.05 5.57
N VAL A 52 -15.37 -5.83 4.68
CA VAL A 52 -15.16 -6.72 3.53
C VAL A 52 -14.54 -8.03 4.00
N GLY A 53 -15.29 -9.12 3.88
CA GLY A 53 -14.87 -10.47 4.24
C GLY A 53 -15.02 -10.84 5.72
N VAL A 54 -15.73 -10.05 6.52
CA VAL A 54 -15.99 -10.35 7.95
C VAL A 54 -16.96 -11.53 8.12
N GLY A 55 -17.89 -11.71 7.17
CA GLY A 55 -18.87 -12.80 7.20
C GLY A 55 -18.71 -13.78 6.04
N ARG A 56 -19.02 -15.05 6.29
CA ARG A 56 -19.22 -16.06 5.24
C ARG A 56 -20.68 -16.51 5.27
N SER A 57 -21.46 -16.13 4.25
CA SER A 57 -22.83 -16.62 4.06
C SER A 57 -22.89 -18.08 3.60
N GLY A 58 -21.77 -18.64 3.12
CA GLY A 58 -21.72 -19.96 2.47
C GLY A 58 -22.37 -19.98 1.08
N ARG A 59 -22.92 -18.84 0.62
CA ARG A 59 -23.61 -18.68 -0.64
C ARG A 59 -22.85 -17.70 -1.53
N LYS A 60 -22.81 -17.97 -2.84
CA LYS A 60 -22.03 -17.22 -3.82
C LYS A 60 -22.86 -16.22 -4.64
N ASP A 61 -24.18 -16.26 -4.47
CA ASP A 61 -25.20 -15.64 -5.33
C ASP A 61 -26.07 -14.60 -4.59
N ILE A 62 -25.68 -14.25 -3.35
CA ILE A 62 -26.44 -13.32 -2.51
C ILE A 62 -26.51 -11.92 -3.14
N ALA A 63 -25.46 -11.48 -3.83
CA ALA A 63 -25.41 -10.15 -4.42
C ALA A 63 -26.33 -10.04 -5.63
N GLU A 64 -26.46 -11.12 -6.39
CA GLU A 64 -27.26 -11.22 -7.61
C GLU A 64 -28.75 -11.40 -7.34
N HIS A 65 -29.11 -11.97 -6.19
CA HIS A 65 -30.50 -12.28 -5.81
C HIS A 65 -30.99 -11.44 -4.61
N SER A 66 -30.35 -10.30 -4.35
CA SER A 66 -30.56 -9.56 -3.10
C SER A 66 -32.02 -9.11 -2.91
N GLU A 67 -32.66 -8.60 -3.96
CA GLU A 67 -34.03 -8.11 -3.96
C GLU A 67 -35.04 -9.24 -3.78
N GLU A 68 -34.83 -10.38 -4.44
CA GLU A 68 -35.70 -11.55 -4.34
C GLU A 68 -35.68 -12.14 -2.92
N LEU A 69 -34.48 -12.27 -2.34
CA LEU A 69 -34.29 -12.78 -0.99
C LEU A 69 -34.93 -11.85 0.05
N LEU A 70 -34.77 -10.54 -0.12
CA LEU A 70 -35.42 -9.55 0.75
C LEU A 70 -36.94 -9.61 0.59
N GLY A 71 -37.47 -9.70 -0.63
CA GLY A 71 -38.92 -9.79 -0.86
C GLY A 71 -39.58 -11.01 -0.20
N LYS A 72 -38.85 -12.11 -0.05
CA LYS A 72 -39.38 -13.34 0.59
C LYS A 72 -39.44 -13.29 2.11
N GLY A 73 -38.59 -12.49 2.78
CA GLY A 73 -38.37 -12.63 4.22
C GLY A 73 -38.19 -11.34 5.02
N PHE A 74 -38.12 -10.18 4.37
CA PHE A 74 -37.94 -8.91 5.07
C PHE A 74 -39.21 -8.47 5.80
N GLY A 75 -39.10 -8.18 7.10
CA GLY A 75 -40.20 -7.64 7.91
C GLY A 75 -41.22 -8.67 8.43
N ARG A 76 -40.91 -9.96 8.37
CA ARG A 76 -41.65 -11.02 9.08
C ARG A 76 -41.09 -11.27 10.47
#